data_AF-A0A952NNH2-F1
#
_entry.id   AF-A0A952NNH2-F1
#
_cell.length_a   1.000
_cell.length_b   1.000
_cell.length_c   1.000
_cell.angle_alpha   90.00
_cell.angle_beta   90.00
_cell.angle_gamma   90.00
#
_symmetry.space_group_name_H-M   'P 1'
#
loop_
_entity.id
_entity.type
_entity.pdbx_description
1 polymer ?
#
loop_
_entity_poly.entity_id
_entity_poly.type
_entity_poly.pdbx_seq_one_letter_code
_entity_poly.pdbx_strand_id
1 'polypeptide(L)'
;MKIRQTYLQLCTLLFVLTAAVTAQAGSWSLPALNARTQQLWLVNTSAQEQIAWVAPAHEDANTNAEISVELAPWSRQQVDVSALASSPWLQVKAREGASLQVMMNENGRWVSIPEGRTNKRGLQTSQGEAVFVTNLSPISQDGEIVVQLRNGRLWRQAFQMLAFESAKVSLPEFDFVQIEVRAAMAINAWTWSAQGTQFLKPLQEDAYRKSGTRFLLANPEKNQSFVVELTDPTMIAQARAQIQNPHDFRARILFAEIGATPNSTNQDLANWGRGSWSWHVSKPIKFGELASQACDGSPEFIEDFLAAWLKSGSIICFWNYKVVQEL
;
A
#
# COMPACT_ATOMS: atom_id res chain seq x y z
N MET A 1 72.30 13.23 1.88
CA MET A 1 71.81 14.35 1.04
C MET A 1 70.37 14.61 1.45
N LYS A 2 70.12 15.76 2.09
CA LYS A 2 68.87 16.21 2.73
C LYS A 2 68.10 17.13 1.77
N ILE A 3 66.79 16.95 1.59
CA ILE A 3 65.77 17.95 1.20
C ILE A 3 64.42 17.38 1.74
N ARG A 4 63.87 17.74 2.93
CA ARG A 4 63.00 18.89 3.32
C ARG A 4 61.90 19.22 2.28
N GLN A 5 60.65 19.59 2.53
CA GLN A 5 59.74 19.79 3.66
C GLN A 5 58.39 20.23 3.01
N THR A 6 57.26 19.85 3.60
CA THR A 6 56.05 20.65 3.86
C THR A 6 55.48 21.61 2.80
N TYR A 7 54.22 21.40 2.39
CA TYR A 7 53.16 22.38 2.00
C TYR A 7 51.88 21.55 1.75
N LEU A 8 50.63 21.87 2.12
CA LEU A 8 49.95 23.09 2.56
C LEU A 8 48.60 22.65 3.19
N GLN A 9 48.28 23.12 4.41
CA GLN A 9 46.91 23.17 4.95
C GLN A 9 46.20 24.45 4.43
N LEU A 10 44.86 24.42 4.44
CA LEU A 10 43.89 25.53 4.35
C LEU A 10 43.52 26.07 2.97
N CYS A 11 42.28 25.76 2.57
CA CYS A 11 41.27 26.58 1.86
C CYS A 11 40.15 25.61 1.43
N THR A 12 38.83 25.76 1.61
CA THR A 12 37.95 26.80 2.14
C THR A 12 36.58 26.13 2.32
N LEU A 13 35.80 26.56 3.31
CA LEU A 13 34.36 26.32 3.41
C LEU A 13 33.66 26.53 2.04
N LEU A 14 32.84 25.58 1.61
CA LEU A 14 31.65 25.88 0.81
C LEU A 14 30.50 24.99 1.27
N PHE A 15 29.48 25.65 1.81
CA PHE A 15 28.23 25.09 2.29
C PHE A 15 27.22 25.11 1.13
N VAL A 16 26.30 24.14 1.14
CA VAL A 16 24.98 24.08 0.46
C VAL A 16 24.96 23.88 -1.06
N LEU A 17 24.58 22.67 -1.48
CA LEU A 17 23.27 22.39 -2.11
C LEU A 17 23.15 20.87 -2.36
N THR A 18 22.97 20.10 -1.29
CA THR A 18 22.38 18.77 -1.43
C THR A 18 20.91 18.99 -1.73
N ALA A 19 20.52 18.76 -2.99
CA ALA A 19 19.12 18.63 -3.36
C ALA A 19 18.50 17.55 -2.47
N ALA A 20 17.61 17.97 -1.57
CA ALA A 20 16.71 17.07 -0.88
C ALA A 20 15.78 16.47 -1.94
N VAL A 21 16.15 15.32 -2.46
CA VAL A 21 15.20 14.43 -3.14
C VAL A 21 14.31 13.90 -2.02
N THR A 22 13.09 14.44 -1.91
CA THR A 22 12.07 13.93 -0.99
C THR A 22 11.58 12.57 -1.51
N ALA A 23 12.32 11.53 -1.14
CA ALA A 23 11.93 10.13 -1.25
C ALA A 23 11.00 9.77 -0.09
N GLN A 24 9.83 9.20 -0.39
CA GLN A 24 8.70 9.12 0.54
C GLN A 24 8.72 7.82 1.36
N ALA A 25 8.78 7.99 2.68
CA ALA A 25 8.71 6.96 3.70
C ALA A 25 7.33 6.28 3.74
N GLY A 26 7.28 4.96 3.98
CA GLY A 26 6.02 4.29 4.35
C GLY A 26 5.54 4.83 5.70
N SER A 27 4.25 5.11 5.84
CA SER A 27 3.68 5.63 7.10
C SER A 27 2.46 4.82 7.55
N TRP A 28 2.45 4.46 8.83
CA TRP A 28 1.36 3.77 9.51
C TRP A 28 0.85 4.64 10.66
N SER A 29 -0.47 4.77 10.81
CA SER A 29 -1.09 5.43 11.97
C SER A 29 -1.74 4.37 12.86
N LEU A 30 -1.40 4.39 14.15
CA LEU A 30 -1.84 3.45 15.16
C LEU A 30 -2.65 4.18 16.22
N PRO A 31 -3.72 3.57 16.77
CA PRO A 31 -4.37 4.10 17.96
C PRO A 31 -3.38 4.09 19.13
N ALA A 32 -3.52 5.06 20.02
CA ALA A 32 -2.83 5.04 21.30
C ALA A 32 -3.09 3.70 21.96
N LEU A 33 -1.98 3.09 22.36
CA LEU A 33 -2.01 1.92 23.20
C LEU A 33 -2.80 2.27 24.47
N ASN A 34 -3.58 1.32 24.98
CA ASN A 34 -4.17 1.52 26.30
C ASN A 34 -3.03 1.82 27.30
N ALA A 35 -3.32 2.55 28.37
CA ALA A 35 -2.33 2.98 29.36
C ALA A 35 -1.48 1.82 29.98
N ARG A 36 -1.84 0.55 29.76
CA ARG A 36 -1.13 -0.64 30.25
C ARG A 36 -0.17 -1.25 29.24
N THR A 37 -0.26 -0.97 27.95
CA THR A 37 0.58 -1.61 26.92
C THR A 37 1.46 -0.57 26.24
N GLN A 38 2.35 0.09 26.98
CA GLN A 38 3.28 1.10 26.47
C GLN A 38 4.41 0.54 25.58
N GLN A 39 4.17 -0.58 24.89
CA GLN A 39 5.17 -1.32 24.15
C GLN A 39 4.68 -1.67 22.76
N LEU A 40 5.50 -1.35 21.76
CA LEU A 40 5.33 -1.67 20.36
C LEU A 40 6.42 -2.65 19.94
N TRP A 41 6.12 -3.66 19.11
CA TRP A 41 7.19 -4.37 18.40
C TRP A 41 7.24 -3.90 16.95
N LEU A 42 8.44 -3.56 16.53
CA LEU A 42 8.78 -3.31 15.14
C LEU A 42 9.57 -4.51 14.64
N VAL A 43 9.12 -5.12 13.56
CA VAL A 43 9.78 -6.27 12.94
C VAL A 43 10.22 -5.86 11.54
N ASN A 44 11.52 -5.88 11.29
CA ASN A 44 12.08 -5.70 9.96
C ASN A 44 12.01 -7.04 9.22
N THR A 45 11.19 -7.11 8.18
CA THR A 45 11.01 -8.27 7.32
C THR A 45 11.75 -8.13 5.99
N SER A 46 12.77 -7.27 5.94
CA SER A 46 13.64 -7.08 4.77
C SER A 46 15.05 -7.62 5.02
N ALA A 47 15.78 -7.84 3.92
CA ALA A 47 17.20 -8.22 3.95
C ALA A 47 18.16 -7.04 4.21
N GLN A 48 17.62 -5.82 4.34
CA GLN A 48 18.40 -4.59 4.55
C GLN A 48 18.14 -4.02 5.94
N GLU A 49 19.09 -3.26 6.46
CA GLU A 49 18.90 -2.49 7.69
C GLU A 49 17.82 -1.42 7.46
N GLN A 50 16.97 -1.22 8.46
CA GLN A 50 15.89 -0.25 8.40
C GLN A 50 15.97 0.73 9.57
N ILE A 51 15.47 1.94 9.35
CA ILE A 51 15.20 2.89 10.42
C ILE A 51 13.70 3.12 10.42
N ALA A 52 13.10 2.92 11.59
CA ALA A 52 11.72 3.24 11.84
C ALA A 52 11.63 4.40 12.83
N TRP A 53 10.68 5.29 12.62
CA TRP A 53 10.43 6.44 13.48
C TRP A 53 9.04 6.33 14.05
N VAL A 54 8.90 6.42 15.37
CA VAL A 54 7.61 6.42 16.05
C VAL A 54 7.39 7.80 16.67
N ALA A 55 6.32 8.48 16.27
CA ALA A 55 5.99 9.83 16.72
C ALA A 55 4.49 9.97 17.03
N PRO A 56 4.05 10.98 17.79
CA PRO A 56 2.64 11.36 17.87
C PRO A 56 2.07 11.70 16.48
N ALA A 57 0.84 11.31 16.17
CA ALA A 57 0.26 11.61 14.85
C ALA A 57 -0.38 13.03 14.74
N HIS A 58 -0.34 13.85 15.79
CA HIS A 58 -1.00 15.17 15.81
C HIS A 58 -0.01 16.31 15.52
N GLU A 59 -0.30 17.16 14.53
CA GLU A 59 0.57 18.27 14.08
C GLU A 59 0.73 19.39 15.13
N ASP A 60 -0.27 19.64 15.97
CA ASP A 60 -0.18 20.70 17.01
C ASP A 60 0.74 20.36 18.19
N ALA A 61 1.27 19.14 18.24
CA ALA A 61 2.19 18.78 19.30
C ALA A 61 3.57 19.33 18.93
N ASN A 62 3.93 20.47 19.52
CA ASN A 62 5.28 21.04 19.58
C ASN A 62 6.28 20.11 20.33
N THR A 63 6.00 18.82 20.34
CA THR A 63 6.77 17.76 20.98
C THR A 63 7.68 17.15 19.93
N ASN A 64 8.97 17.46 20.02
CA ASN A 64 10.06 16.74 19.34
C ASN A 64 10.22 15.29 19.84
N ALA A 65 9.14 14.67 20.33
CA ALA A 65 9.15 13.33 20.89
C ALA A 65 9.02 12.33 19.74
N GLU A 66 10.14 12.04 19.10
CA GLU A 66 10.29 11.03 18.06
C GLU A 66 11.24 9.95 18.55
N ILE A 67 10.83 8.68 18.43
CA ILE A 67 11.65 7.54 18.78
C ILE A 67 12.14 6.91 17.49
N SER A 68 13.42 7.08 17.18
CA SER A 68 14.07 6.38 16.07
C SER A 68 14.59 5.03 16.52
N VAL A 69 14.35 4.00 15.72
CA VAL A 69 14.71 2.61 16.01
C VAL A 69 15.42 2.03 14.79
N GLU A 70 16.69 1.66 14.96
CA GLU A 70 17.46 0.96 13.95
C GLU A 70 17.19 -0.54 14.04
N LEU A 71 16.70 -1.14 12.95
CA LEU A 71 16.31 -2.53 12.88
C LEU A 71 17.26 -3.28 11.94
N ALA A 72 18.04 -4.21 12.48
CA ALA A 72 18.83 -5.14 11.69
C ALA A 72 17.94 -5.98 10.74
N PRO A 73 18.47 -6.53 9.63
CA PRO A 73 17.72 -7.40 8.74
C PRO A 73 17.07 -8.55 9.50
N TRP A 74 15.80 -8.86 9.19
CA TRP A 74 15.04 -9.95 9.83
C TRP A 74 14.95 -9.89 11.35
N SER A 75 15.15 -8.70 11.94
CA SER A 75 15.15 -8.52 13.40
C SER A 75 13.79 -8.02 13.91
N ARG A 76 13.58 -8.20 15.21
CA ARG A 76 12.46 -7.63 15.95
C ARG A 76 13.00 -6.79 17.10
N GLN A 77 12.45 -5.60 17.27
CA GLN A 77 12.80 -4.72 18.39
C GLN A 77 11.55 -4.23 19.10
N GLN A 78 11.63 -4.29 20.42
CA GLN A 78 10.62 -3.73 21.29
C GLN A 78 10.92 -2.24 21.51
N VAL A 79 9.91 -1.42 21.33
CA VAL A 79 9.98 0.03 21.45
C VAL A 79 9.07 0.42 22.60
N ASP A 80 9.66 1.04 23.62
CA ASP A 80 8.91 1.67 24.69
C ASP A 80 8.36 3.01 24.17
N VAL A 81 7.04 3.10 24.10
CA VAL A 81 6.33 4.28 23.60
C VAL A 81 5.58 4.98 24.74
N SER A 82 5.95 4.71 26.00
CA SER A 82 5.43 5.38 27.19
C SER A 82 5.56 6.91 27.12
N ALA A 83 6.69 7.40 26.59
CA ALA A 83 6.93 8.82 26.37
C ALA A 83 5.97 9.46 25.35
N LEU A 84 5.34 8.63 24.51
CA LEU A 84 4.37 9.05 23.49
C LEU A 84 2.92 8.77 23.91
N ALA A 85 2.70 8.23 25.11
CA ALA A 85 1.39 7.75 25.58
C ALA A 85 0.35 8.86 25.83
N SER A 86 0.78 10.13 25.88
CA SER A 86 -0.12 11.29 25.92
C SER A 86 -0.81 11.53 24.58
N SER A 87 -0.22 11.03 23.49
CA SER A 87 -0.82 11.12 22.17
C SER A 87 -1.87 10.03 22.00
N PRO A 88 -3.10 10.36 21.53
CA PRO A 88 -4.11 9.37 21.18
C PRO A 88 -3.75 8.53 19.94
N TRP A 89 -2.61 8.80 19.28
CA TRP A 89 -2.15 8.10 18.09
C TRP A 89 -0.63 8.08 17.98
N LEU A 90 -0.08 7.01 17.42
CA LEU A 90 1.31 6.91 17.03
C LEU A 90 1.43 6.77 15.51
N GLN A 91 2.26 7.59 14.89
CA GLN A 91 2.70 7.42 13.52
C GLN A 91 4.01 6.64 13.54
N VAL A 92 4.03 5.50 12.84
CA VAL A 92 5.28 4.80 12.50
C VAL A 92 5.65 5.22 11.08
N LYS A 93 6.89 5.63 10.85
CA LYS A 93 7.45 5.87 9.52
C LYS A 93 8.62 4.91 9.31
N ALA A 94 8.86 4.47 8.08
CA ALA A 94 10.05 3.70 7.74
C ALA A 94 10.61 4.17 6.39
N ARG A 95 11.87 3.85 6.10
CA ARG A 95 12.50 4.19 4.82
C ARG A 95 11.72 3.60 3.64
N GLU A 96 11.87 4.21 2.47
CA GLU A 96 11.32 3.69 1.23
C GLU A 96 11.82 2.25 0.98
N GLY A 97 10.92 1.36 0.54
CA GLY A 97 11.21 -0.06 0.34
C GLY A 97 11.33 -0.89 1.63
N ALA A 98 11.08 -0.30 2.80
CA ALA A 98 11.06 -1.04 4.06
C ALA A 98 9.88 -2.01 4.11
N SER A 99 10.16 -3.27 4.42
CA SER A 99 9.14 -4.24 4.83
C SER A 99 9.13 -4.26 6.35
N LEU A 100 8.09 -3.68 6.96
CA LEU A 100 8.00 -3.52 8.41
C LEU A 100 6.65 -4.02 8.91
N GLN A 101 6.69 -4.98 9.83
CA GLN A 101 5.50 -5.47 10.52
C GLN A 101 5.43 -4.83 11.90
N VAL A 102 4.32 -4.15 12.17
CA VAL A 102 4.03 -3.58 13.48
C VAL A 102 3.17 -4.55 14.27
N MET A 103 3.58 -4.87 15.49
CA MET A 103 2.78 -5.68 16.41
C MET A 103 2.46 -4.90 17.68
N MET A 104 1.22 -5.01 18.14
CA MET A 104 0.78 -4.45 19.42
C MET A 104 0.29 -5.55 20.36
N ASN A 105 0.42 -5.30 21.67
CA ASN A 105 -0.13 -6.17 22.69
C ASN A 105 -1.57 -5.75 22.98
N GLU A 106 -2.54 -6.56 22.57
CA GLU A 106 -3.94 -6.40 22.92
C GLU A 106 -4.31 -7.46 23.96
N ASN A 107 -4.55 -7.02 25.20
CA ASN A 107 -5.01 -7.89 26.29
C ASN A 107 -4.15 -9.15 26.52
N GLY A 108 -2.82 -9.01 26.44
CA GLY A 108 -1.88 -10.12 26.63
C GLY A 108 -1.59 -10.92 25.36
N ARG A 109 -2.18 -10.56 24.22
CA ARG A 109 -1.93 -11.20 22.91
C ARG A 109 -1.25 -10.22 21.96
N TRP A 110 -0.16 -10.67 21.35
CA TRP A 110 0.47 -9.91 20.27
C TRP A 110 -0.33 -10.09 18.97
N VAL A 111 -0.81 -8.97 18.45
CA VAL A 111 -1.56 -8.91 17.18
C VAL A 111 -0.68 -8.16 16.19
N SER A 112 -0.36 -8.82 15.07
CA SER A 112 0.17 -8.11 13.91
C SER A 112 -0.90 -7.14 13.47
N ILE A 113 -0.54 -5.87 13.31
CA ILE A 113 -1.37 -4.89 12.65
C ILE A 113 -1.12 -5.15 11.17
N PRO A 114 -1.99 -5.90 10.48
CA PRO A 114 -1.69 -6.27 9.12
C PRO A 114 -1.65 -4.99 8.27
N GLU A 115 -0.88 -5.03 7.19
CA GLU A 115 -1.13 -4.19 6.01
C GLU A 115 -2.52 -4.55 5.45
N GLY A 116 -3.57 -4.06 6.11
CA GLY A 116 -4.95 -4.33 5.77
C GLY A 116 -5.43 -5.75 6.07
N ARG A 117 -6.75 -5.84 6.33
CA ARG A 117 -7.61 -7.04 6.45
C ARG A 117 -7.87 -7.54 7.87
N THR A 118 -8.98 -7.06 8.43
CA THR A 118 -9.91 -7.93 9.18
C THR A 118 -11.33 -7.69 8.65
N ASN A 119 -12.09 -8.78 8.43
CA ASN A 119 -13.52 -8.72 8.11
C ASN A 119 -14.30 -9.03 9.40
N LYS A 120 -14.88 -8.01 10.04
CA LYS A 120 -15.97 -8.23 11.00
C LYS A 120 -17.16 -7.36 10.63
N ARG A 121 -18.34 -7.98 10.57
CA ARG A 121 -19.65 -7.32 10.44
C ARG A 121 -20.24 -7.19 11.84
N GLY A 122 -20.69 -5.99 12.17
CA GLY A 122 -21.57 -5.70 13.31
C GLY A 122 -20.84 -5.01 14.47
N LEU A 123 -21.06 -3.71 14.60
CA LEU A 123 -20.91 -2.96 15.85
C LEU A 123 -22.31 -2.61 16.36
N GLN A 124 -22.53 -2.72 17.66
CA GLN A 124 -23.69 -2.15 18.36
C GLN A 124 -23.17 -0.99 19.19
N THR A 125 -23.44 0.27 18.84
CA THR A 125 -22.66 1.39 19.37
C THR A 125 -23.28 2.12 20.57
N SER A 126 -22.43 2.80 21.33
CA SER A 126 -22.80 3.91 22.23
C SER A 126 -21.67 4.97 22.19
N GLN A 127 -21.94 6.13 21.58
CA GLN A 127 -21.20 7.42 21.61
C GLN A 127 -19.69 7.47 21.27
N GLY A 128 -19.29 8.53 20.56
CA GLY A 128 -17.87 8.95 20.43
C GLY A 128 -17.08 8.36 19.26
N GLU A 129 -17.76 7.90 18.21
CA GLU A 129 -17.08 7.19 17.12
C GLU A 129 -16.46 8.12 16.08
N ALA A 130 -15.27 7.74 15.61
CA ALA A 130 -14.60 8.39 14.50
C ALA A 130 -14.15 7.36 13.48
N VAL A 131 -14.24 7.74 12.21
CA VAL A 131 -13.62 7.01 11.10
C VAL A 131 -12.30 7.68 10.81
N PHE A 132 -11.24 6.90 10.81
CA PHE A 132 -9.92 7.33 10.38
C PHE A 132 -9.74 6.82 8.96
N VAL A 133 -9.33 7.72 8.08
CA VAL A 133 -9.08 7.42 6.67
C VAL A 133 -7.65 7.84 6.35
N THR A 134 -6.86 6.93 5.80
CA THR A 134 -5.48 7.19 5.41
C THR A 134 -5.33 6.96 3.92
N ASN A 135 -4.83 7.98 3.21
CA ASN A 135 -4.47 7.90 1.81
C ASN A 135 -3.13 7.16 1.75
N LEU A 136 -3.04 6.07 1.00
CA LEU A 136 -1.78 5.35 0.81
C LEU A 136 -1.13 5.67 -0.55
N SER A 137 -1.70 6.61 -1.29
CA SER A 137 -1.31 6.93 -2.65
C SER A 137 -0.47 8.21 -2.71
N PRO A 138 0.43 8.33 -3.71
CA PRO A 138 1.17 9.56 -4.00
C PRO A 138 0.34 10.67 -4.63
N ILE A 139 -0.96 10.48 -4.84
CA ILE A 139 -1.86 11.53 -5.37
C ILE A 139 -2.97 11.83 -4.38
N SER A 140 -3.47 13.07 -4.40
CA SER A 140 -4.64 13.49 -3.64
C SER A 140 -5.89 12.73 -4.10
N GLN A 141 -6.80 12.46 -3.17
CA GLN A 141 -8.01 11.70 -3.41
C GLN A 141 -9.21 12.34 -2.72
N ASP A 142 -10.34 12.24 -3.39
CA ASP A 142 -11.63 12.54 -2.82
C ASP A 142 -12.34 11.23 -2.46
N GLY A 143 -13.17 11.28 -1.42
CA GLY A 143 -13.99 10.14 -1.02
C GLY A 143 -15.21 10.56 -0.20
N GLU A 144 -16.00 9.57 0.19
CA GLU A 144 -17.21 9.74 0.97
C GLU A 144 -17.31 8.64 2.04
N ILE A 145 -17.66 9.02 3.27
CA ILE A 145 -18.10 8.08 4.30
C ILE A 145 -19.62 8.02 4.23
N VAL A 146 -20.16 6.82 4.07
CA VAL A 146 -21.59 6.53 4.06
C VAL A 146 -21.93 5.72 5.30
N VAL A 147 -22.86 6.22 6.11
CA VAL A 147 -23.33 5.55 7.32
C VAL A 147 -24.80 5.21 7.15
N GLN A 148 -25.14 3.93 7.22
CA GLN A 148 -26.52 3.46 7.22
C GLN A 148 -27.06 3.43 8.64
N LEU A 149 -28.00 4.34 8.94
CA LEU A 149 -28.66 4.43 10.23
C LEU A 149 -29.66 3.30 10.43
N ARG A 150 -29.97 2.92 11.69
CA ARG A 150 -30.93 1.84 11.99
C ARG A 150 -32.34 2.10 11.46
N ASN A 151 -32.72 3.35 11.31
CA ASN A 151 -33.99 3.76 10.70
C ASN A 151 -33.97 3.68 9.15
N GLY A 152 -32.90 3.16 8.54
CA GLY A 152 -32.72 3.02 7.10
C GLY A 152 -32.24 4.27 6.37
N ARG A 153 -32.13 5.43 7.05
CA ARG A 153 -31.59 6.65 6.44
C ARG A 153 -30.08 6.52 6.22
N LEU A 154 -29.57 7.17 5.19
CA LEU A 154 -28.13 7.29 4.94
C LEU A 154 -27.66 8.66 5.41
N TRP A 155 -26.56 8.68 6.18
CA TRP A 155 -25.75 9.86 6.42
C TRP A 155 -24.49 9.77 5.57
N ARG A 156 -24.03 10.92 5.08
CA ARG A 156 -22.92 11.00 4.12
C ARG A 156 -22.02 12.17 4.48
N GLN A 157 -20.71 11.97 4.37
CA GLN A 157 -19.71 13.01 4.57
C GLN A 157 -18.59 12.83 3.54
N ALA A 158 -18.45 13.82 2.66
CA ALA A 158 -17.32 13.88 1.74
C ALA A 158 -16.04 14.27 2.50
N PHE A 159 -14.90 13.76 2.02
CA PHE A 159 -13.57 14.17 2.46
C PHE A 159 -12.65 14.32 1.25
N GLN A 160 -11.65 15.18 1.40
CA GLN A 160 -10.54 15.34 0.47
C GLN A 160 -9.26 15.09 1.26
N MET A 161 -8.36 14.30 0.69
CA MET A 161 -7.11 13.90 1.31
C MET A 161 -5.95 14.11 0.36
N LEU A 162 -4.90 14.77 0.82
CA LEU A 162 -3.62 14.90 0.14
C LEU A 162 -2.91 13.54 0.08
N ALA A 163 -1.87 13.47 -0.74
CA ALA A 163 -1.01 12.30 -0.84
C ALA A 163 -0.47 11.91 0.55
N PHE A 164 -0.65 10.64 0.92
CA PHE A 164 -0.20 10.11 2.23
C PHE A 164 -0.80 10.77 3.48
N GLU A 165 -1.91 11.48 3.35
CA GLU A 165 -2.59 12.12 4.49
C GLU A 165 -3.44 11.12 5.28
N SER A 166 -3.52 11.34 6.60
CA SER A 166 -4.48 10.70 7.49
C SER A 166 -5.48 11.73 8.00
N ALA A 167 -6.77 11.47 7.80
CA ALA A 167 -7.85 12.31 8.28
C ALA A 167 -8.69 11.58 9.34
N LYS A 168 -9.10 12.31 10.38
CA LYS A 168 -10.11 11.87 11.33
C LYS A 168 -11.45 12.49 10.95
N VAL A 169 -12.44 11.65 10.70
CA VAL A 169 -13.83 12.08 10.48
C VAL A 169 -14.67 11.68 11.68
N SER A 170 -15.07 12.67 12.47
CA SER A 170 -15.98 12.46 13.58
C SER A 170 -17.35 12.04 13.06
N LEU A 171 -17.85 10.91 13.53
CA LEU A 171 -19.22 10.51 13.26
C LEU A 171 -20.15 11.21 14.26
N PRO A 172 -21.30 11.74 13.80
CA PRO A 172 -22.27 12.27 14.74
C PRO A 172 -22.92 11.12 15.55
N GLU A 173 -23.51 11.47 16.69
CA GLU A 173 -24.11 10.48 17.60
C GLU A 173 -25.40 9.89 17.00
N PHE A 174 -25.25 8.77 16.30
CA PHE A 174 -26.39 8.01 15.75
C PHE A 174 -26.25 6.52 16.03
N ASP A 175 -27.39 5.84 16.14
CA ASP A 175 -27.46 4.38 16.08
C ASP A 175 -27.44 3.94 14.60
N PHE A 176 -26.32 3.35 14.19
CA PHE A 176 -26.11 2.90 12.82
C PHE A 176 -25.89 1.39 12.74
N VAL A 177 -26.12 0.85 11.56
CA VAL A 177 -26.00 -0.58 11.24
C VAL A 177 -24.70 -0.86 10.49
N GLN A 178 -24.27 0.10 9.66
CA GLN A 178 -23.13 -0.09 8.78
C GLN A 178 -22.44 1.25 8.50
N ILE A 179 -21.11 1.21 8.48
CA ILE A 179 -20.26 2.28 7.94
C ILE A 179 -19.59 1.74 6.70
N GLU A 180 -19.56 2.56 5.67
CA GLU A 180 -18.92 2.31 4.39
C GLU A 180 -18.03 3.51 4.06
N VAL A 181 -16.80 3.26 3.59
CA VAL A 181 -15.94 4.32 3.08
C VAL A 181 -15.72 4.08 1.60
N ARG A 182 -16.04 5.10 0.80
CA ARG A 182 -15.94 5.10 -0.66
C ARG A 182 -14.84 6.05 -1.08
N ALA A 183 -13.97 5.60 -1.95
CA ALA A 183 -12.99 6.44 -2.62
C ALA A 183 -12.68 5.85 -3.99
N ALA A 184 -12.14 6.68 -4.89
CA ALA A 184 -11.71 6.24 -6.21
C ALA A 184 -10.50 5.28 -6.14
N MET A 185 -9.74 5.30 -5.05
CA MET A 185 -8.47 4.59 -4.89
C MET A 185 -8.37 3.95 -3.48
N ALA A 186 -7.28 3.22 -3.19
CA ALA A 186 -7.12 2.61 -1.87
C ALA A 186 -6.92 3.68 -0.83
N ILE A 187 -7.74 3.52 0.18
CA ILE A 187 -7.64 4.18 1.45
C ILE A 187 -7.63 3.08 2.50
N ASN A 188 -6.84 3.25 3.55
CA ASN A 188 -7.04 2.47 4.76
C ASN A 188 -8.10 3.18 5.58
N ALA A 189 -9.15 2.46 5.99
CA ALA A 189 -10.19 3.01 6.82
C ALA A 189 -10.40 2.15 8.08
N TRP A 190 -10.60 2.80 9.21
CA TRP A 190 -10.89 2.11 10.46
C TRP A 190 -11.77 2.95 11.37
N THR A 191 -12.63 2.29 12.12
CA THR A 191 -13.46 2.92 13.16
C THR A 191 -12.79 2.77 14.49
N TRP A 192 -12.92 3.79 15.32
CA TRP A 192 -12.63 3.70 16.75
C TRP A 192 -13.91 3.94 17.54
N SER A 193 -14.17 3.04 18.51
CA SER A 193 -15.30 3.10 19.42
C SER A 193 -14.87 2.67 20.82
N ALA A 194 -15.72 2.89 21.82
CA ALA A 194 -15.51 2.34 23.17
C ALA A 194 -15.39 0.79 23.17
N GLN A 195 -15.86 0.12 22.12
CA GLN A 195 -15.82 -1.33 21.96
C GLN A 195 -14.56 -1.83 21.22
N GLY A 196 -13.70 -0.90 20.82
CA GLY A 196 -12.44 -1.17 20.15
C GLY A 196 -12.38 -0.64 18.72
N THR A 197 -11.30 -1.02 18.06
CA THR A 197 -10.99 -0.63 16.68
C THR A 197 -11.49 -1.69 15.71
N GLN A 198 -12.10 -1.27 14.60
CA GLN A 198 -12.45 -2.17 13.50
C GLN A 198 -11.94 -1.63 12.18
N PHE A 199 -11.36 -2.51 11.36
CA PHE A 199 -10.96 -2.14 10.01
C PHE A 199 -12.19 -2.11 9.11
N LEU A 200 -12.37 -1.01 8.40
CA LEU A 200 -13.37 -0.89 7.35
C LEU A 200 -12.71 -1.26 6.03
N LYS A 201 -13.20 -2.31 5.38
CA LYS A 201 -12.84 -2.56 3.99
C LYS A 201 -13.49 -1.46 3.17
N PRO A 202 -12.74 -0.55 2.53
CA PRO A 202 -13.34 0.48 1.70
C PRO A 202 -14.09 -0.21 0.58
N LEU A 203 -15.33 0.21 0.36
CA LEU A 203 -16.04 -0.12 -0.86
C LEU A 203 -15.59 0.92 -1.86
N GLN A 204 -14.57 0.57 -2.64
CA GLN A 204 -14.17 1.38 -3.78
C GLN A 204 -15.41 1.56 -4.63
N GLU A 205 -15.78 2.81 -4.90
CA GLU A 205 -16.98 3.08 -5.68
C GLU A 205 -16.81 2.33 -7.00
N ASP A 206 -17.87 1.63 -7.42
CA ASP A 206 -17.99 0.84 -8.65
C ASP A 206 -17.76 1.68 -9.94
N ALA A 207 -17.04 2.81 -9.88
CA ALA A 207 -16.35 3.40 -11.02
C ALA A 207 -15.40 2.38 -11.71
N TYR A 208 -15.07 1.28 -11.03
CA TYR A 208 -14.51 0.06 -11.61
C TYR A 208 -15.53 -1.07 -11.81
N ARG A 209 -16.79 -0.78 -12.18
CA ARG A 209 -17.60 -1.69 -13.00
C ARG A 209 -17.01 -1.69 -14.41
N LYS A 210 -15.78 -2.16 -14.54
CA LYS A 210 -15.31 -2.62 -15.84
C LYS A 210 -16.01 -3.96 -16.08
N SER A 211 -16.73 -4.03 -17.19
CA SER A 211 -17.58 -5.16 -17.59
C SER A 211 -16.77 -6.29 -18.25
N GLY A 212 -15.47 -6.38 -17.98
CA GLY A 212 -14.56 -7.31 -18.62
C GLY A 212 -14.44 -8.64 -17.87
N THR A 213 -13.94 -9.64 -18.58
CA THR A 213 -13.58 -10.94 -18.01
C THR A 213 -12.15 -10.89 -17.50
N ARG A 214 -11.91 -11.38 -16.28
CA ARG A 214 -10.58 -11.39 -15.66
C ARG A 214 -9.86 -12.69 -15.92
N PHE A 215 -8.56 -12.57 -16.16
CA PHE A 215 -7.68 -13.69 -16.44
C PHE A 215 -6.41 -13.58 -15.62
N LEU A 216 -5.96 -14.72 -15.09
CA LEU A 216 -4.66 -14.86 -14.46
C LEU A 216 -3.62 -15.17 -15.54
N LEU A 217 -2.57 -14.35 -15.61
CA LEU A 217 -1.39 -14.60 -16.40
C LEU A 217 -0.24 -15.02 -15.50
N ALA A 218 0.44 -16.10 -15.85
CA ALA A 218 1.55 -16.62 -15.06
C ALA A 218 2.76 -16.94 -15.94
N ASN A 219 3.94 -16.74 -15.36
CA ASN A 219 5.20 -17.22 -15.90
C ASN A 219 5.80 -18.22 -14.88
N PRO A 220 5.74 -19.54 -15.17
CA PRO A 220 6.22 -20.55 -14.24
C PRO A 220 7.74 -20.53 -14.04
N GLU A 221 8.51 -20.05 -15.01
CA GLU A 221 9.97 -19.95 -14.89
C GLU A 221 10.39 -18.85 -13.91
N LYS A 222 9.60 -17.77 -13.83
CA LYS A 222 9.85 -16.64 -12.91
C LYS A 222 9.08 -16.78 -11.58
N ASN A 223 8.21 -17.78 -11.44
CA ASN A 223 7.28 -17.91 -10.31
C ASN A 223 6.55 -16.59 -9.99
N GLN A 224 6.01 -15.96 -11.04
CA GLN A 224 5.31 -14.68 -10.97
C GLN A 224 4.01 -14.77 -11.75
N SER A 225 2.98 -14.08 -11.25
CA SER A 225 1.70 -13.95 -11.93
C SER A 225 1.07 -12.60 -11.69
N PHE A 226 0.12 -12.24 -12.54
CA PHE A 226 -0.65 -10.99 -12.45
C PHE A 226 -2.03 -11.18 -13.08
N VAL A 227 -2.97 -10.32 -12.69
CA VAL A 227 -4.34 -10.35 -13.21
C VAL A 227 -4.50 -9.30 -14.29
N VAL A 228 -5.08 -9.70 -15.42
CA VAL A 228 -5.54 -8.78 -16.47
C VAL A 228 -7.06 -8.84 -16.57
N GLU A 229 -7.67 -7.71 -16.89
CA GLU A 229 -9.06 -7.67 -17.29
C GLU A 229 -9.18 -7.39 -18.78
N LEU A 230 -9.94 -8.22 -19.49
CA LEU A 230 -10.15 -8.12 -20.93
C LEU A 230 -11.60 -7.76 -21.22
N THR A 231 -11.81 -6.77 -22.10
CA THR A 231 -13.14 -6.35 -22.56
C THR A 231 -13.38 -6.66 -24.04
N ASP A 232 -12.32 -6.82 -24.83
CA ASP A 232 -12.42 -7.22 -26.24
C ASP A 232 -12.80 -8.71 -26.35
N PRO A 233 -13.97 -9.06 -26.94
CA PRO A 233 -14.39 -10.43 -27.15
C PRO A 233 -13.35 -11.30 -27.88
N THR A 234 -12.56 -10.70 -28.77
CA THR A 234 -11.50 -11.40 -29.52
C THR A 234 -10.36 -11.83 -28.60
N MET A 235 -9.88 -10.92 -27.75
CA MET A 235 -8.86 -11.24 -26.75
C MET A 235 -9.37 -12.24 -25.71
N ILE A 236 -10.64 -12.12 -25.29
CA ILE A 236 -11.28 -13.07 -24.36
C ILE A 236 -11.31 -14.48 -24.99
N ALA A 237 -11.70 -14.59 -26.25
CA ALA A 237 -11.71 -15.87 -26.97
C ALA A 237 -10.29 -16.46 -27.09
N GLN A 238 -9.28 -15.63 -27.38
CA GLN A 238 -7.88 -16.05 -27.41
C GLN A 238 -7.39 -16.54 -26.04
N ALA A 239 -7.71 -15.81 -24.96
CA ALA A 239 -7.36 -16.18 -23.60
C ALA A 239 -7.97 -17.54 -23.20
N ARG A 240 -9.25 -17.76 -23.50
CA ARG A 240 -9.93 -19.05 -23.29
C ARG A 240 -9.33 -20.18 -24.12
N ALA A 241 -8.98 -19.91 -25.39
CA ALA A 241 -8.32 -20.88 -26.25
C ALA A 241 -6.93 -21.26 -25.73
N GLN A 242 -6.18 -20.32 -25.16
CA GLN A 242 -4.90 -20.59 -24.52
C GLN A 242 -5.04 -21.47 -23.27
N ILE A 243 -6.08 -21.28 -22.46
CA ILE A 243 -6.39 -22.14 -21.30
C ILE A 243 -6.69 -23.57 -21.76
N GLN A 244 -7.49 -23.73 -22.83
CA GLN A 244 -7.88 -25.04 -23.36
C GLN A 244 -6.71 -25.78 -24.04
N ASN A 245 -5.83 -25.04 -24.74
CA ASN A 245 -4.74 -25.61 -25.55
C ASN A 245 -3.39 -24.93 -25.22
N PRO A 246 -2.86 -25.13 -24.00
CA PRO A 246 -1.71 -24.37 -23.49
C PRO A 246 -0.38 -24.65 -24.23
N HIS A 247 -0.30 -25.78 -24.95
CA HIS A 247 0.88 -26.18 -25.73
C HIS A 247 0.88 -25.61 -27.16
N ASP A 248 -0.30 -25.37 -27.73
CA ASP A 248 -0.45 -24.96 -29.13
C ASP A 248 -0.43 -23.43 -29.33
N PHE A 249 -0.61 -22.68 -28.24
CA PHE A 249 -0.66 -21.23 -28.31
C PHE A 249 0.74 -20.61 -28.49
N ARG A 250 0.96 -20.04 -29.67
CA ARG A 250 2.23 -19.38 -30.06
C ARG A 250 2.35 -17.96 -29.54
N ALA A 251 1.24 -17.24 -29.40
CA ALA A 251 1.25 -15.91 -28.81
C ALA A 251 1.56 -16.02 -27.31
N ARG A 252 2.74 -15.51 -26.93
CA ARG A 252 3.30 -15.59 -25.56
C ARG A 252 3.63 -14.23 -24.98
N ILE A 253 3.22 -13.16 -25.67
CA ILE A 253 3.51 -11.79 -25.26
C ILE A 253 2.19 -11.05 -25.16
N LEU A 254 1.85 -10.58 -23.96
CA LEU A 254 0.78 -9.60 -23.78
C LEU A 254 1.38 -8.20 -23.94
N PHE A 255 0.88 -7.44 -24.91
CA PHE A 255 1.14 -6.01 -25.04
C PHE A 255 0.12 -5.24 -24.21
N ALA A 256 0.58 -4.34 -23.37
CA ALA A 256 -0.29 -3.61 -22.46
C ALA A 256 0.29 -2.25 -22.07
N GLU A 257 -0.58 -1.33 -21.69
CA GLU A 257 -0.22 -0.19 -20.84
C GLU A 257 -0.52 -0.56 -19.39
N ILE A 258 0.23 0.02 -18.45
CA ILE A 258 -0.01 -0.15 -17.02
C ILE A 258 -0.48 1.15 -16.38
N GLY A 259 -1.15 1.03 -15.25
CA GLY A 259 -1.48 2.13 -14.36
C GLY A 259 -1.05 1.83 -12.95
N ALA A 260 -0.93 2.87 -12.12
CA ALA A 260 -0.78 2.69 -10.69
C ALA A 260 -1.99 1.89 -10.18
N THR A 261 -1.75 0.88 -9.37
CA THR A 261 -2.82 0.12 -8.76
C THR A 261 -3.17 0.77 -7.46
N PRO A 262 -4.38 1.34 -7.34
CA PRO A 262 -4.83 1.77 -6.04
C PRO A 262 -5.01 0.56 -5.12
N ASN A 263 -5.52 -0.60 -5.57
CA ASN A 263 -5.96 -1.67 -4.68
C ASN A 263 -5.37 -3.04 -5.03
N SER A 264 -5.19 -3.92 -4.05
CA SER A 264 -4.76 -5.33 -4.15
C SER A 264 -5.45 -6.27 -5.18
N THR A 265 -6.02 -5.82 -6.29
CA THR A 265 -6.64 -6.67 -7.32
C THR A 265 -5.62 -7.33 -8.21
N ASN A 266 -4.50 -6.67 -8.49
CA ASN A 266 -3.39 -7.30 -9.18
C ASN A 266 -2.51 -8.01 -8.15
N GLN A 267 -2.61 -9.34 -8.07
CA GLN A 267 -1.89 -10.15 -7.09
C GLN A 267 -1.05 -11.20 -7.80
N ASP A 268 0.05 -11.57 -7.15
CA ASP A 268 0.78 -12.78 -7.51
C ASP A 268 0.06 -14.02 -6.94
N LEU A 269 -0.96 -14.50 -7.65
CA LEU A 269 -1.72 -15.69 -7.23
C LEU A 269 -0.92 -17.00 -7.34
N ALA A 270 0.21 -17.01 -8.04
CA ALA A 270 1.16 -18.11 -8.08
C ALA A 270 2.03 -18.19 -6.81
N ASN A 271 2.17 -17.07 -6.07
CA ASN A 271 2.95 -17.01 -4.84
C ASN A 271 2.21 -16.25 -3.74
N TRP A 272 1.43 -16.97 -2.93
CA TRP A 272 0.56 -16.40 -1.90
C TRP A 272 1.30 -15.66 -0.77
N GLY A 273 2.61 -15.88 -0.63
CA GLY A 273 3.45 -15.16 0.33
C GLY A 273 3.87 -13.77 -0.17
N ARG A 274 3.71 -13.48 -1.46
CA ARG A 274 4.02 -12.19 -2.05
C ARG A 274 2.81 -11.26 -1.95
N GLY A 275 3.06 -9.99 -1.65
CA GLY A 275 2.05 -8.94 -1.62
C GLY A 275 1.39 -8.72 -2.99
N SER A 276 0.39 -7.84 -3.00
CA SER A 276 -0.19 -7.39 -4.27
C SER A 276 0.78 -6.48 -5.01
N TRP A 277 0.69 -6.44 -6.34
CA TRP A 277 1.44 -5.50 -7.16
C TRP A 277 0.90 -4.08 -6.97
N SER A 278 1.79 -3.09 -6.92
CA SER A 278 1.44 -1.66 -6.84
C SER A 278 1.03 -1.07 -8.20
N TRP A 279 0.88 -1.91 -9.22
CA TRP A 279 0.48 -1.57 -10.58
C TRP A 279 -0.52 -2.58 -11.16
N HIS A 280 -1.26 -2.22 -12.21
CA HIS A 280 -2.19 -3.10 -12.93
C HIS A 280 -2.08 -2.85 -14.42
N VAL A 281 -2.54 -3.80 -15.22
CA VAL A 281 -2.77 -3.57 -16.65
C VAL A 281 -3.95 -2.63 -16.82
N SER A 282 -3.68 -1.38 -17.18
CA SER A 282 -4.70 -0.35 -17.40
C SER A 282 -5.41 -0.55 -18.73
N LYS A 283 -4.67 -0.97 -19.75
CA LYS A 283 -5.16 -1.20 -21.11
C LYS A 283 -4.44 -2.38 -21.78
N PRO A 284 -5.07 -3.56 -21.88
CA PRO A 284 -4.57 -4.64 -22.72
C PRO A 284 -4.69 -4.24 -24.19
N ILE A 285 -3.64 -4.45 -24.98
CA ILE A 285 -3.60 -4.06 -26.40
C ILE A 285 -3.82 -5.27 -27.30
N LYS A 286 -3.03 -6.33 -27.12
CA LYS A 286 -3.12 -7.59 -27.90
C LYS A 286 -2.24 -8.68 -27.32
N PHE A 287 -2.51 -9.93 -27.71
CA PHE A 287 -1.54 -11.03 -27.64
C PHE A 287 -0.70 -11.07 -28.93
N GLY A 288 0.61 -11.28 -28.82
CA GLY A 288 1.51 -11.36 -29.97
C GLY A 288 2.63 -12.39 -29.80
N GLU A 289 3.35 -12.61 -30.90
CA GLU A 289 4.44 -13.60 -30.99
C GLU A 289 5.83 -12.95 -31.00
N LEU A 290 5.92 -11.69 -31.46
CA LEU A 290 7.17 -10.94 -31.59
C LEU A 290 7.00 -9.56 -31.00
N ALA A 291 7.98 -9.13 -30.20
CA ALA A 291 8.08 -7.79 -29.67
C ALA A 291 9.55 -7.31 -29.69
N SER A 292 9.75 -6.01 -29.55
CA SER A 292 11.08 -5.46 -29.30
C SER A 292 11.51 -5.79 -27.87
N GLN A 293 12.79 -6.07 -27.64
CA GLN A 293 13.33 -6.19 -26.27
C GLN A 293 13.20 -4.89 -25.48
N ALA A 294 13.05 -3.74 -26.16
CA ALA A 294 12.88 -2.43 -25.53
C ALA A 294 11.60 -2.29 -24.70
N CYS A 295 10.60 -3.17 -24.89
CA CYS A 295 9.37 -3.19 -24.09
C CYS A 295 9.29 -4.39 -23.14
N ASP A 296 10.34 -5.21 -23.02
CA ASP A 296 10.31 -6.38 -22.14
C ASP A 296 10.12 -5.96 -20.67
N GLY A 297 9.11 -6.55 -20.03
CA GLY A 297 8.78 -6.30 -18.64
C GLY A 297 8.31 -7.56 -17.92
N SER A 298 8.56 -7.58 -16.61
CA SER A 298 7.98 -8.55 -15.68
C SER A 298 7.40 -7.84 -14.47
N PRO A 299 6.43 -8.43 -13.75
CA PRO A 299 5.83 -7.82 -12.57
C PRO A 299 6.81 -7.24 -11.56
N GLU A 300 7.85 -7.99 -11.19
CA GLU A 300 8.88 -7.54 -10.24
C GLU A 300 9.72 -6.38 -10.80
N PHE A 301 10.05 -6.42 -12.10
CA PHE A 301 10.78 -5.33 -12.74
C PHE A 301 9.93 -4.05 -12.84
N ILE A 302 8.62 -4.20 -13.05
CA ILE A 302 7.71 -3.06 -13.02
C ILE A 302 7.60 -2.52 -11.60
N GLU A 303 7.50 -3.39 -10.59
CA GLU A 303 7.42 -2.99 -9.19
C GLU A 303 8.66 -2.18 -8.78
N ASP A 304 9.86 -2.67 -9.10
CA ASP A 304 11.14 -2.01 -8.78
C ASP A 304 11.30 -0.63 -9.47
N PHE A 305 10.69 -0.45 -10.64
CA PHE A 305 10.84 0.76 -11.46
C PHE A 305 9.50 1.46 -11.76
N LEU A 306 8.53 1.31 -10.86
CA LEU A 306 7.14 1.69 -11.14
C LEU A 306 6.99 3.17 -11.52
N ALA A 307 7.65 4.06 -10.80
CA ALA A 307 7.60 5.50 -11.08
C ALA A 307 8.10 5.84 -12.49
N ALA A 308 9.15 5.16 -12.98
CA ALA A 308 9.68 5.37 -14.31
C ALA A 308 8.71 4.87 -15.40
N TRP A 309 8.11 3.69 -15.19
CA TRP A 309 7.12 3.14 -16.11
C TRP A 309 5.88 4.04 -16.23
N LEU A 310 5.31 4.45 -15.09
CA LEU A 310 4.15 5.33 -15.04
C LEU A 310 4.43 6.68 -15.69
N LYS A 311 5.63 7.25 -15.48
CA LYS A 311 6.02 8.51 -16.11
C LYS A 311 6.20 8.39 -17.62
N SER A 312 6.70 7.24 -18.10
CA SER A 312 6.96 7.05 -19.53
C SER A 312 5.70 6.88 -20.37
N GLY A 313 4.64 6.31 -19.78
CA GLY A 313 3.43 5.90 -20.53
C GLY A 313 3.71 4.85 -21.62
N SER A 314 4.83 4.12 -21.52
CA SER A 314 5.28 3.20 -22.56
C SER A 314 4.47 1.91 -22.55
N ILE A 315 4.38 1.28 -23.73
CA ILE A 315 3.83 -0.06 -23.87
C ILE A 315 4.81 -1.06 -23.23
N ILE A 316 4.29 -1.93 -22.38
CA ILE A 316 4.99 -3.07 -21.81
C ILE A 316 4.61 -4.34 -22.58
N CYS A 317 5.60 -5.20 -22.75
CA CYS A 317 5.51 -6.51 -23.37
C CYS A 317 5.81 -7.54 -22.28
N PHE A 318 4.79 -8.26 -21.83
CA PHE A 318 4.96 -9.34 -20.85
C PHE A 318 5.39 -10.61 -21.55
N TRP A 319 6.71 -10.82 -21.70
CA TRP A 319 7.25 -12.00 -22.38
C TRP A 319 7.06 -13.27 -21.56
N ASN A 320 6.58 -14.33 -22.22
CA ASN A 320 6.37 -15.66 -21.65
C ASN A 320 5.33 -15.75 -20.50
N TYR A 321 4.48 -14.73 -20.35
CA TYR A 321 3.31 -14.83 -19.46
C TYR A 321 2.13 -15.42 -20.23
N LYS A 322 1.64 -16.57 -19.75
CA LYS A 322 0.53 -17.29 -20.38
C LYS A 322 -0.73 -17.12 -19.57
N VAL A 323 -1.88 -17.05 -20.23
CA VAL A 323 -3.17 -17.16 -19.55
C VAL A 323 -3.33 -18.58 -19.01
N VAL A 324 -3.52 -18.69 -17.69
CA VAL A 324 -3.66 -19.99 -17.00
C VAL A 324 -5.06 -20.22 -16.43
N GLN A 325 -5.82 -19.16 -16.18
CA GLN A 325 -7.13 -19.26 -15.53
C GLN A 325 -8.01 -18.05 -15.86
N GLU A 326 -9.32 -18.28 -15.95
CA GLU A 326 -10.38 -17.26 -15.92
C GLU A 326 -10.92 -17.14 -14.48
N LEU A 327 -11.08 -15.91 -13.96
CA LEU A 327 -11.30 -15.61 -12.52
C LEU A 327 -12.70 -15.11 -12.15
#